data_AF-A0A399HTB4-F1
#
_entry.id   AF-A0A399HTB4-F1
#
_cell.length_a   1.000
_cell.length_b   1.000
_cell.length_c   1.000
_cell.angle_alpha   90.00
_cell.angle_beta   90.00
_cell.angle_gamma   90.00
#
_symmetry.space_group_name_H-M   'P 1'
#
loop_
_entity.id
_entity.type
_entity.pdbx_description
1 polymer ?
#
loop_
_entity_poly.entity_id
_entity_poly.type
_entity_poly.pdbx_seq_one_letter_code
_entity_poly.pdbx_strand_id
1 'polypeptide(L)'
;MAKKWGVRTVLWFNLVPRVVMSVWAVIVGHFPLLLPTKAILASPIFNVLGGECVFQSTIFTLTSGLTSEYVQRASYFSYISSTSYIVSFMGPTFAAFTMSANLWLPFWLNIFLLLCAIPTISLLPKTSEFSKYTISAHEAMTNENTEESGPLIGSRNTSPDRYASAFQAPPSSTYYQSIKTTIEQLVHLVLGRRSFQILLLTLFFTALASSDTKLLVQYISKRYSWTFAQAGYLLSAKALVNLTLLAVVVPRIIRKSMSSRAVQGSDVRLNILGADVSIAVSVVGVLCIALAGRFWMLFTALIIYALGSALPVFTMSLIKSSLIAIEGSDAQDFSIVMLTKTLGSLVGAPLMTVLWVKAIEWGGIGLGLPYLISSCLYMSAFIIFSRLRT
;
A
#
# COMPACT_ATOMS: atom_id res chain seq x y z
N MET A 1 -13.06 -15.78 -0.01
CA MET A 1 -12.93 -16.59 -1.24
C MET A 1 -11.95 -17.74 -1.07
N ALA A 2 -10.72 -17.50 -0.59
CA ALA A 2 -9.70 -18.55 -0.42
C ALA A 2 -10.15 -19.76 0.44
N LYS A 3 -10.94 -19.51 1.51
CA LYS A 3 -11.48 -20.58 2.37
C LYS A 3 -12.53 -21.48 1.68
N LYS A 4 -13.29 -20.97 0.70
CA LYS A 4 -14.33 -21.72 -0.01
C LYS A 4 -13.84 -22.35 -1.32
N TRP A 5 -12.92 -21.68 -2.04
CA TRP A 5 -12.51 -22.06 -3.40
C TRP A 5 -11.05 -22.56 -3.46
N GLY A 6 -10.30 -22.43 -2.36
CA GLY A 6 -8.89 -22.76 -2.28
C GLY A 6 -7.97 -21.62 -2.77
N VAL A 7 -6.77 -21.55 -2.18
CA VAL A 7 -5.77 -20.51 -2.45
C VAL A 7 -5.32 -20.53 -3.92
N ARG A 8 -5.10 -21.72 -4.48
CA ARG A 8 -4.69 -21.92 -5.88
C ARG A 8 -5.73 -21.34 -6.87
N THR A 9 -7.01 -21.60 -6.63
CA THR A 9 -8.10 -21.10 -7.49
C THR A 9 -8.21 -19.57 -7.42
N VAL A 10 -8.05 -18.98 -6.24
CA VAL A 10 -8.04 -17.51 -6.08
C VAL A 10 -6.84 -16.88 -6.78
N LEU A 11 -5.66 -17.51 -6.75
CA LEU A 11 -4.50 -17.05 -7.51
C LEU A 11 -4.75 -17.08 -9.02
N TRP A 12 -5.39 -18.13 -9.53
CA TRP A 12 -5.81 -18.20 -10.93
C TRP A 12 -6.81 -17.10 -11.31
N PHE A 13 -7.82 -16.84 -10.46
CA PHE A 13 -8.76 -15.72 -10.65
C PHE A 13 -8.11 -14.34 -10.60
N ASN A 14 -6.91 -14.20 -10.02
CA ASN A 14 -6.15 -12.94 -10.09
C ASN A 14 -5.23 -12.89 -11.31
N LEU A 15 -4.63 -14.02 -11.71
CA LEU A 15 -3.68 -14.06 -12.81
C LEU A 15 -4.37 -13.87 -14.17
N VAL A 16 -5.47 -14.59 -14.43
CA VAL A 16 -6.15 -14.58 -15.73
C VAL A 16 -6.61 -13.17 -16.12
N PRO A 17 -7.32 -12.41 -15.25
CA PRO A 17 -7.65 -11.01 -15.53
C PRO A 17 -6.45 -10.13 -15.87
N ARG A 18 -5.33 -10.26 -15.17
CA ARG A 18 -4.13 -9.44 -15.42
C ARG A 18 -3.54 -9.68 -16.81
N VAL A 19 -3.52 -10.94 -17.25
CA VAL A 19 -3.09 -11.29 -18.61
C VAL A 19 -4.08 -10.72 -19.63
N VAL A 20 -5.39 -10.93 -19.43
CA VAL A 20 -6.45 -10.43 -20.33
C VAL A 20 -6.41 -8.91 -20.44
N MET A 21 -6.23 -8.18 -19.33
CA MET A 21 -6.09 -6.71 -19.35
C MET A 21 -4.88 -6.25 -20.15
N SER A 22 -3.75 -6.94 -20.03
CA SER A 22 -2.53 -6.62 -20.76
C SER A 22 -2.69 -6.87 -22.25
N VAL A 23 -3.31 -7.99 -22.62
CA VAL A 23 -3.63 -8.34 -24.01
C VAL A 23 -4.64 -7.35 -24.59
N TRP A 24 -5.67 -6.98 -23.82
CA TRP A 24 -6.66 -5.98 -24.23
C TRP A 24 -6.02 -4.63 -24.56
N ALA A 25 -5.06 -4.19 -23.73
CA ALA A 25 -4.30 -2.96 -24.01
C ALA A 25 -3.52 -3.04 -25.33
N VAL A 26 -2.90 -4.20 -25.63
CA VAL A 26 -2.20 -4.44 -26.90
C VAL A 26 -3.18 -4.43 -28.09
N ILE A 27 -4.32 -5.10 -27.98
CA ILE A 27 -5.35 -5.16 -29.04
C ILE A 27 -5.89 -3.76 -29.35
N VAL A 28 -6.31 -3.00 -28.34
CA VAL A 28 -6.84 -1.63 -28.53
C VAL A 28 -5.80 -0.72 -29.16
N GLY A 29 -4.52 -0.89 -28.78
CA GLY A 29 -3.45 -0.08 -29.35
C GLY A 29 -3.11 -0.46 -30.80
N HIS A 30 -3.12 -1.74 -31.16
CA HIS A 30 -2.67 -2.21 -32.48
C HIS A 30 -3.73 -2.00 -33.58
N PHE A 31 -5.01 -1.97 -33.20
CA PHE A 31 -6.14 -1.79 -34.11
C PHE A 31 -6.86 -0.45 -33.91
N PRO A 32 -6.18 0.70 -34.10
CA PRO A 32 -6.79 2.03 -33.88
C PRO A 32 -7.91 2.35 -34.87
N LEU A 33 -7.96 1.65 -36.02
CA LEU A 33 -8.99 1.78 -37.04
C LEU A 33 -10.28 1.02 -36.69
N LEU A 34 -10.20 -0.05 -35.88
CA LEU A 34 -11.35 -0.88 -35.51
C LEU A 34 -11.90 -0.53 -34.12
N LEU A 35 -11.02 -0.09 -33.21
CA LEU A 35 -11.37 0.21 -31.83
C LEU A 35 -10.93 1.63 -31.45
N PRO A 36 -11.84 2.50 -30.96
CA PRO A 36 -11.45 3.80 -30.45
C PRO A 36 -10.56 3.64 -29.23
N THR A 37 -9.59 4.53 -29.03
CA THR A 37 -8.69 4.52 -27.86
C THR A 37 -9.43 4.53 -26.51
N LYS A 38 -10.67 5.05 -26.48
CA LYS A 38 -11.58 5.01 -25.33
C LYS A 38 -11.95 3.59 -24.89
N ALA A 39 -11.83 2.58 -25.76
CA ALA A 39 -12.08 1.18 -25.44
C ALA A 39 -11.11 0.63 -24.37
N ILE A 40 -9.97 1.30 -24.13
CA ILE A 40 -9.07 0.93 -23.03
C ILE A 40 -9.73 1.08 -21.65
N LEU A 41 -10.75 1.93 -21.52
CA LEU A 41 -11.51 2.14 -20.29
C LEU A 41 -12.36 0.91 -19.89
N ALA A 42 -12.60 -0.03 -20.82
CA ALA A 42 -13.27 -1.29 -20.51
C ALA A 42 -12.35 -2.30 -19.80
N SER A 43 -11.02 -2.09 -19.83
CA SER A 43 -10.05 -3.02 -19.23
C SER A 43 -10.33 -3.38 -17.75
N PRO A 44 -10.79 -2.48 -16.86
CA PRO A 44 -11.03 -2.83 -15.47
C PRO A 44 -12.19 -3.80 -15.26
N ILE A 45 -13.10 -3.97 -16.23
CA ILE A 45 -14.23 -4.91 -16.15
C ILE A 45 -13.74 -6.35 -16.05
N PHE A 46 -12.59 -6.65 -16.67
CA PHE A 46 -11.98 -7.98 -16.58
C PHE A 46 -11.45 -8.29 -15.16
N ASN A 47 -11.20 -7.25 -14.36
CA ASN A 47 -10.66 -7.34 -13.01
C ASN A 47 -11.75 -7.43 -11.92
N VAL A 48 -12.99 -7.81 -12.26
CA VAL A 48 -14.09 -7.94 -11.29
C VAL A 48 -13.92 -9.17 -10.38
N LEU A 49 -13.23 -10.21 -10.86
CA LEU A 49 -13.03 -11.47 -10.12
C LEU A 49 -11.70 -11.56 -9.35
N GLY A 50 -10.80 -10.59 -9.52
CA GLY A 50 -9.47 -10.55 -8.91
C GLY A 50 -8.96 -9.12 -8.84
N GLY A 51 -8.12 -8.79 -7.86
CA GLY A 51 -7.62 -7.42 -7.67
C GLY A 51 -6.46 -7.39 -6.70
N GLU A 52 -5.75 -6.27 -6.63
CA GLU A 52 -4.53 -6.16 -5.79
C GLU A 52 -4.80 -6.54 -4.34
N CYS A 53 -5.93 -6.12 -3.77
CA CYS A 53 -6.32 -6.47 -2.41
C CYS A 53 -6.53 -7.98 -2.22
N VAL A 54 -7.16 -8.65 -3.19
CA VAL A 54 -7.42 -10.10 -3.14
C VAL A 54 -6.12 -10.88 -3.29
N PHE A 55 -5.26 -10.45 -4.21
CA PHE A 55 -3.95 -11.04 -4.42
C PHE A 55 -3.05 -10.92 -3.18
N GLN A 56 -2.91 -9.72 -2.63
CA GLN A 56 -2.11 -9.45 -1.42
C GLN A 56 -2.64 -10.23 -0.21
N SER A 57 -3.96 -10.22 0.02
CA SER A 57 -4.58 -11.00 1.10
C SER A 57 -4.33 -12.51 0.94
N THR A 58 -4.38 -13.02 -0.29
CA THR A 58 -4.14 -14.44 -0.58
C THR A 58 -2.68 -14.82 -0.33
N ILE A 59 -1.72 -13.98 -0.74
CA ILE A 59 -0.29 -14.18 -0.44
C ILE A 59 -0.04 -14.19 1.06
N PHE A 60 -0.61 -13.23 1.80
CA PHE A 60 -0.43 -13.18 3.24
C PHE A 60 -1.07 -14.38 3.95
N THR A 61 -2.24 -14.82 3.48
CA THR A 61 -2.90 -16.02 4.00
C THR A 61 -2.07 -17.27 3.73
N LEU A 62 -1.52 -17.43 2.52
CA LEU A 62 -0.65 -18.55 2.16
C LEU A 62 0.60 -18.57 3.05
N THR A 63 1.25 -17.41 3.20
CA THR A 63 2.45 -17.26 4.02
C THR A 63 2.17 -17.60 5.48
N SER A 64 1.04 -17.15 6.02
CA SER A 64 0.63 -17.46 7.39
C SER A 64 0.31 -18.94 7.60
N GLY A 65 -0.23 -19.62 6.58
CA GLY A 65 -0.58 -21.04 6.72
C GLY A 65 0.60 -21.99 6.49
N LEU A 66 1.66 -21.55 5.81
CA LEU A 66 2.90 -22.33 5.62
C LEU A 66 3.91 -22.19 6.78
N THR A 67 3.66 -21.28 7.71
CA THR A 67 4.61 -20.96 8.79
C THR A 67 4.00 -21.30 10.14
N SER A 68 4.57 -22.29 10.82
CA SER A 68 4.16 -22.69 12.18
C SER A 68 4.78 -21.77 13.25
N GLU A 69 6.03 -21.35 13.05
CA GLU A 69 6.76 -20.52 14.00
C GLU A 69 6.55 -19.01 13.79
N TYR A 70 6.32 -18.28 14.89
CA TYR A 70 6.08 -16.83 14.87
C TYR A 70 7.24 -16.03 14.26
N VAL A 71 8.49 -16.37 14.63
CA VAL A 71 9.70 -15.66 14.18
C VAL A 71 9.95 -15.92 12.68
N GLN A 72 9.74 -17.16 12.24
CA GLN A 72 9.86 -17.54 10.84
C GLN A 72 8.79 -16.85 9.98
N ARG A 73 7.55 -16.79 10.47
CA ARG A 73 6.44 -16.06 9.83
C ARG A 73 6.73 -14.57 9.65
N ALA A 74 7.22 -13.90 10.69
CA ALA A 74 7.59 -12.48 10.62
C ALA A 74 8.70 -12.24 9.58
N SER A 75 9.67 -13.14 9.49
CA SER A 75 10.76 -13.08 8.51
C SER A 75 10.24 -13.22 7.06
N TYR A 76 9.37 -14.20 6.79
CA TYR A 76 8.76 -14.37 5.47
C TYR A 76 7.87 -13.19 5.06
N PHE A 77 7.08 -12.64 5.98
CA PHE A 77 6.31 -11.42 5.71
C PHE A 77 7.21 -10.23 5.37
N SER A 78 8.34 -10.12 6.07
CA SER A 78 9.33 -9.09 5.73
C SER A 78 9.93 -9.31 4.35
N TYR A 79 10.29 -10.55 3.99
CA TYR A 79 10.83 -10.86 2.66
C TYR A 79 9.84 -10.52 1.53
N ILE A 80 8.57 -10.91 1.66
CA ILE A 80 7.53 -10.61 0.65
C ILE A 80 7.36 -9.10 0.46
N SER A 81 7.34 -8.35 1.56
CA SER A 81 7.22 -6.89 1.52
C SER A 81 8.45 -6.26 0.86
N SER A 82 9.66 -6.70 1.23
CA SER A 82 10.91 -6.22 0.65
C SER A 82 11.00 -6.52 -0.86
N THR A 83 10.66 -7.73 -1.30
CA THR A 83 10.61 -8.07 -2.72
C THR A 83 9.62 -7.19 -3.47
N SER A 84 8.43 -6.95 -2.91
CA SER A 84 7.42 -6.08 -3.51
C SER A 84 7.95 -4.65 -3.70
N TYR A 85 8.70 -4.11 -2.74
CA TYR A 85 9.34 -2.81 -2.88
C TYR A 85 10.40 -2.79 -3.98
N ILE A 86 11.29 -3.78 -4.02
CA ILE A 86 12.34 -3.87 -5.06
C ILE A 86 11.71 -3.92 -6.45
N VAL A 87 10.72 -4.78 -6.66
CA VAL A 87 10.01 -4.90 -7.94
C VAL A 87 9.28 -3.60 -8.29
N SER A 88 8.62 -2.95 -7.33
CA SER A 88 7.95 -1.66 -7.54
C SER A 88 8.93 -0.56 -8.00
N PHE A 89 10.18 -0.63 -7.56
CA PHE A 89 11.23 0.30 -7.96
C PHE A 89 11.86 -0.03 -9.31
N MET A 90 12.08 -1.33 -9.60
CA MET A 90 12.66 -1.77 -10.87
C MET A 90 11.65 -1.69 -12.03
N GLY A 91 10.36 -1.78 -11.75
CA GLY A 91 9.28 -1.76 -12.75
C GLY A 91 9.39 -0.59 -13.73
N PRO A 92 9.44 0.68 -13.26
CA PRO A 92 9.64 1.83 -14.13
C PRO A 92 10.93 1.78 -14.97
N THR A 93 12.02 1.22 -14.44
CA THR A 93 13.31 1.09 -15.15
C THR A 93 13.20 0.10 -16.30
N PHE A 94 12.67 -1.10 -16.04
CA PHE A 94 12.44 -2.09 -17.08
C PHE A 94 11.43 -1.57 -18.11
N ALA A 95 10.36 -0.91 -17.68
CA ALA A 95 9.38 -0.31 -18.58
C ALA A 95 10.03 0.77 -19.47
N ALA A 96 10.81 1.69 -18.90
CA ALA A 96 11.50 2.76 -19.65
C ALA A 96 12.51 2.20 -20.66
N PHE A 97 13.35 1.26 -20.23
CA PHE A 97 14.33 0.60 -21.08
C PHE A 97 13.66 -0.10 -22.25
N THR A 98 12.65 -0.90 -21.95
CA THR A 98 11.94 -1.70 -22.93
C THR A 98 11.14 -0.81 -23.90
N MET A 99 10.51 0.26 -23.40
CA MET A 99 9.78 1.25 -24.20
C MET A 99 10.69 2.05 -25.13
N SER A 100 11.96 2.26 -24.76
CA SER A 100 12.94 2.95 -25.60
C SER A 100 13.35 2.13 -26.83
N ALA A 101 13.29 0.79 -26.75
CA ALA A 101 13.53 -0.09 -27.89
C ALA A 101 12.26 -0.21 -28.76
N ASN A 102 11.11 -0.51 -28.16
CA ASN A 102 9.83 -0.57 -28.86
C ASN A 102 8.68 -0.38 -27.87
N LEU A 103 7.70 0.45 -28.24
CA LEU A 103 6.52 0.79 -27.43
C LEU A 103 5.70 -0.44 -26.97
N TRP A 104 5.74 -1.55 -27.72
CA TRP A 104 4.98 -2.76 -27.41
C TRP A 104 5.70 -3.71 -26.46
N LEU A 105 7.03 -3.66 -26.41
CA LEU A 105 7.82 -4.62 -25.64
C LEU A 105 7.51 -4.62 -24.12
N PRO A 106 7.17 -3.50 -23.44
CA PRO A 106 6.80 -3.54 -22.01
C PRO A 106 5.57 -4.40 -21.75
N PHE A 107 4.60 -4.41 -22.68
CA PHE A 107 3.40 -5.24 -22.56
C PHE A 107 3.73 -6.72 -22.76
N TRP A 108 4.56 -7.04 -23.77
CA TRP A 108 5.02 -8.41 -24.00
C TRP A 108 5.87 -8.93 -22.83
N LEU A 109 6.75 -8.10 -22.27
CA LEU A 109 7.52 -8.42 -21.07
C LEU A 109 6.61 -8.66 -19.87
N ASN A 110 5.59 -7.82 -19.67
CA ASN A 110 4.60 -8.02 -18.60
C ASN A 110 3.82 -9.34 -18.78
N ILE A 111 3.36 -9.64 -19.99
CA ILE A 111 2.68 -10.91 -20.28
C ILE A 111 3.62 -12.10 -20.01
N PHE A 112 4.87 -12.02 -20.48
CA PHE A 112 5.87 -13.06 -20.24
C PHE A 112 6.12 -13.30 -18.74
N LEU A 113 6.31 -12.23 -17.96
CA LEU A 113 6.49 -12.32 -16.50
C LEU A 113 5.26 -12.93 -15.81
N LEU A 114 4.04 -12.58 -16.24
CA LEU A 114 2.81 -13.18 -15.73
C LEU A 114 2.71 -14.67 -16.10
N LEU A 115 3.12 -15.07 -17.31
CA LEU A 115 3.17 -16.47 -17.72
C LEU A 115 4.19 -17.27 -16.90
N CYS A 116 5.33 -16.67 -16.53
CA CYS A 116 6.29 -17.28 -15.62
C CYS A 116 5.72 -17.54 -14.20
N ALA A 117 4.61 -16.90 -13.81
CA ALA A 117 3.94 -17.19 -12.54
C ALA A 117 3.07 -18.47 -12.59
N ILE A 118 2.68 -18.94 -13.79
CA ILE A 118 1.90 -20.17 -13.98
C ILE A 118 2.56 -21.41 -13.38
N PRO A 119 3.84 -21.72 -13.65
CA PRO A 119 4.50 -22.87 -13.04
C PRO A 119 4.49 -22.75 -11.52
N THR A 120 4.84 -21.58 -10.97
CA THR A 120 4.85 -21.35 -9.52
C THR A 120 3.50 -21.63 -8.85
N ILE A 121 2.40 -21.20 -9.46
CA ILE A 121 1.03 -21.48 -8.96
C ILE A 121 0.66 -22.96 -9.15
N SER A 122 1.19 -23.61 -10.18
CA SER A 122 0.91 -25.01 -10.48
C SER A 122 1.64 -25.97 -9.54
N LEU A 123 2.83 -25.59 -9.09
CA LEU A 123 3.64 -26.29 -8.08
C LEU A 123 3.06 -26.16 -6.66
N LEU A 124 2.15 -25.20 -6.41
CA LEU A 124 1.49 -25.08 -5.12
C LEU A 124 0.65 -26.35 -4.82
N PRO A 125 0.83 -26.96 -3.62
CA PRO A 125 0.10 -28.17 -3.25
C PRO A 125 -1.41 -27.96 -3.36
N LYS A 126 -2.13 -29.01 -3.81
CA LYS A 126 -3.59 -28.96 -3.90
C LYS A 126 -4.19 -28.83 -2.49
N THR A 127 -5.13 -27.90 -2.34
CA THR A 127 -5.74 -27.41 -1.09
C THR A 127 -6.28 -28.48 -0.12
N SER A 128 -6.45 -29.75 -0.54
CA SER A 128 -6.91 -30.83 0.35
C SER A 128 -5.98 -31.10 1.53
N GLU A 129 -4.67 -30.83 1.37
CA GLU A 129 -3.72 -30.94 2.49
C GLU A 129 -3.67 -29.68 3.34
N PHE A 130 -3.85 -28.50 2.75
CA PHE A 130 -3.83 -27.22 3.47
C PHE A 130 -5.00 -27.09 4.46
N SER A 131 -6.17 -27.65 4.12
CA SER A 131 -7.30 -27.76 5.06
C SER A 131 -6.99 -28.72 6.21
N LYS A 132 -6.24 -29.80 5.96
CA LYS A 132 -5.82 -30.73 7.03
C LYS A 132 -4.79 -30.09 7.96
N TYR A 133 -3.84 -29.29 7.47
CA TYR A 133 -2.91 -28.55 8.34
C TYR A 133 -3.61 -27.46 9.17
N THR A 134 -4.61 -26.78 8.58
CA THR A 134 -5.39 -25.76 9.32
C THR A 134 -6.30 -26.38 10.39
N ILE A 135 -6.75 -27.64 10.19
CA ILE A 135 -7.61 -28.37 11.14
C ILE A 135 -6.76 -29.16 12.16
N SER A 136 -5.68 -29.83 11.77
CA SER A 136 -4.77 -30.54 12.69
C SER A 136 -3.96 -29.59 13.58
N ALA A 137 -3.63 -28.37 13.13
CA ALA A 137 -3.05 -27.37 14.04
C ALA A 137 -4.07 -26.88 15.10
N HIS A 138 -5.37 -27.06 14.84
CA HIS A 138 -6.44 -26.76 15.81
C HIS A 138 -6.65 -27.94 16.78
N GLU A 139 -6.62 -29.19 16.30
CA GLU A 139 -6.76 -30.38 17.15
C GLU A 139 -5.50 -30.69 17.99
N ALA A 140 -4.29 -30.47 17.47
CA ALA A 140 -3.05 -30.70 18.22
C ALA A 140 -2.87 -29.72 19.40
N MET A 141 -3.50 -28.54 19.37
CA MET A 141 -3.51 -27.61 20.51
C MET A 141 -4.65 -27.87 21.52
N THR A 142 -5.54 -28.84 21.25
CA THR A 142 -6.68 -29.14 22.15
C THR A 142 -6.41 -30.35 23.06
N ASN A 143 -5.43 -31.21 22.74
CA ASN A 143 -5.27 -32.53 23.38
C ASN A 143 -3.98 -32.75 24.20
N GLU A 144 -3.22 -31.71 24.52
CA GLU A 144 -2.16 -31.79 25.55
C GLU A 144 -2.54 -30.93 26.75
N ASN A 145 -3.47 -31.41 27.58
CA ASN A 145 -3.66 -30.96 28.94
C ASN A 145 -4.41 -32.06 29.72
N THR A 146 -3.67 -33.03 30.23
CA THR A 146 -4.11 -33.76 31.43
C THR A 146 -2.91 -33.87 32.34
N GLU A 147 -3.09 -33.33 33.55
CA GLU A 147 -2.24 -33.45 34.74
C GLU A 147 -0.96 -32.59 34.77
N GLU A 148 -1.04 -31.39 35.39
CA GLU A 148 -0.29 -31.07 36.62
C GLU A 148 -0.54 -29.61 37.08
N SER A 149 -1.07 -29.50 38.30
CA SER A 149 -0.84 -28.49 39.35
C SER A 149 -0.30 -27.09 38.96
N GLY A 150 -1.14 -26.06 39.14
CA GLY A 150 -0.71 -24.65 39.05
C GLY A 150 0.01 -24.11 40.30
N PRO A 151 0.77 -22.99 40.14
CA PRO A 151 0.67 -21.91 41.13
C PRO A 151 0.61 -20.48 40.52
N LEU A 152 -0.39 -19.72 41.00
CA LEU A 152 -0.38 -18.33 41.50
C LEU A 152 0.65 -17.29 40.96
N ILE A 153 0.74 -17.09 39.65
CA ILE A 153 1.03 -15.76 39.05
C ILE A 153 0.10 -15.61 37.85
N GLY A 154 -0.72 -14.55 37.84
CA GLY A 154 -1.69 -14.28 36.77
C GLY A 154 -1.00 -14.07 35.42
N SER A 155 -0.85 -15.16 34.66
CA SER A 155 -0.31 -15.13 33.31
C SER A 155 -1.38 -14.63 32.35
N ARG A 156 -1.00 -13.58 31.63
CA ARG A 156 -1.77 -12.90 30.60
C ARG A 156 -1.99 -13.88 29.44
N ASN A 157 -3.19 -14.45 29.34
CA ASN A 157 -3.61 -15.27 28.19
C ASN A 157 -3.52 -14.44 26.91
N THR A 158 -2.44 -14.62 26.15
CA THR A 158 -2.31 -14.16 24.77
C THR A 158 -2.80 -15.26 23.86
N SER A 159 -4.11 -15.48 23.85
CA SER A 159 -4.76 -16.48 23.00
C SER A 159 -4.59 -16.12 21.50
N PRO A 160 -4.07 -17.02 20.65
CA PRO A 160 -3.99 -16.84 19.19
C PRO A 160 -5.35 -16.69 18.51
N ASP A 161 -6.44 -17.07 19.19
CA ASP A 161 -7.82 -17.10 18.67
C ASP A 161 -8.38 -15.74 18.24
N ARG A 162 -7.80 -14.63 18.72
CA ARG A 162 -8.28 -13.29 18.42
C ARG A 162 -8.06 -12.85 16.97
N TYR A 163 -7.12 -13.49 16.25
CA TYR A 163 -6.89 -13.24 14.82
C TYR A 163 -7.81 -14.08 13.92
N ALA A 164 -8.29 -15.23 14.40
CA ALA A 164 -9.15 -16.14 13.63
C ALA A 164 -10.62 -15.70 13.62
N SER A 165 -11.08 -15.04 14.69
CA SER A 165 -12.46 -14.55 14.82
C SER A 165 -12.76 -13.31 13.97
N ALA A 166 -11.75 -12.55 13.52
CA ALA A 166 -11.93 -11.40 12.63
C ALA A 166 -12.43 -11.78 11.21
N PHE A 167 -12.36 -13.07 10.84
CA PHE A 167 -12.75 -13.59 9.51
C PHE A 167 -13.88 -14.62 9.55
N GLN A 168 -14.59 -14.75 10.68
CA GLN A 168 -15.70 -15.70 10.80
C GLN A 168 -16.95 -15.09 10.14
N ALA A 169 -17.32 -15.59 8.97
CA ALA A 169 -18.54 -15.18 8.28
C ALA A 169 -19.78 -15.72 9.02
N PRO A 170 -20.71 -14.87 9.49
CA PRO A 170 -21.94 -15.31 10.14
C PRO A 170 -22.93 -15.92 9.12
N PRO A 171 -23.91 -16.71 9.58
CA PRO A 171 -24.86 -17.43 8.73
C PRO A 171 -25.72 -16.52 7.84
N SER A 172 -26.22 -17.10 6.76
CA SER A 172 -26.57 -16.47 5.47
C SER A 172 -27.82 -15.57 5.40
N SER A 173 -28.45 -15.21 6.52
CA SER A 173 -29.64 -14.32 6.53
C SER A 173 -29.34 -12.87 6.93
N THR A 174 -28.08 -12.52 7.20
CA THR A 174 -27.77 -11.28 7.94
C THR A 174 -26.68 -10.41 7.29
N TYR A 175 -26.44 -10.48 5.97
CA TYR A 175 -25.35 -9.71 5.35
C TYR A 175 -25.44 -8.19 5.61
N TYR A 176 -26.64 -7.60 5.51
CA TYR A 176 -26.86 -6.17 5.77
C TYR A 176 -26.74 -5.80 7.25
N GLN A 177 -27.27 -6.62 8.17
CA GLN A 177 -27.15 -6.30 9.60
C GLN A 177 -25.73 -6.57 10.12
N SER A 178 -25.00 -7.53 9.55
CA SER A 178 -23.58 -7.76 9.83
C SER A 178 -22.71 -6.60 9.34
N ILE A 179 -22.99 -6.04 8.16
CA ILE A 179 -22.30 -4.82 7.68
C ILE A 179 -22.64 -3.64 8.59
N LYS A 180 -23.92 -3.43 8.92
CA LYS A 180 -24.35 -2.32 9.78
C LYS A 180 -23.71 -2.40 11.17
N THR A 181 -23.75 -3.57 11.81
CA THR A 181 -23.12 -3.79 13.13
C THR A 181 -21.61 -3.66 13.08
N THR A 182 -20.94 -4.14 12.02
CA THR A 182 -19.49 -3.95 11.85
C THR A 182 -19.14 -2.47 11.67
N ILE A 183 -19.92 -1.73 10.87
CA ILE A 183 -19.74 -0.28 10.69
C ILE A 183 -20.00 0.47 11.99
N GLU A 184 -21.06 0.13 12.72
CA GLU A 184 -21.37 0.74 14.02
C GLU A 184 -20.25 0.48 15.05
N GLN A 185 -19.70 -0.73 15.08
CA GLN A 185 -18.54 -1.07 15.92
C GLN A 185 -17.29 -0.29 15.53
N LEU A 186 -16.98 -0.16 14.23
CA LEU A 186 -15.85 0.63 13.74
C LEU A 186 -16.02 2.12 14.04
N VAL A 187 -17.23 2.64 13.85
CA VAL A 187 -17.58 4.03 14.12
C VAL A 187 -17.49 4.31 15.63
N HIS A 188 -17.94 3.39 16.48
CA HIS A 188 -17.77 3.49 17.93
C HIS A 188 -16.30 3.37 18.37
N LEU A 189 -15.47 2.59 17.66
CA LEU A 189 -14.03 2.49 17.93
C LEU A 189 -13.27 3.77 17.60
N VAL A 190 -13.82 4.58 16.68
CA VAL A 190 -13.24 5.85 16.22
C VAL A 190 -13.82 7.04 16.99
N LEU A 191 -15.11 7.02 17.32
CA LEU A 191 -15.78 8.02 18.14
C LEU A 191 -15.23 7.98 19.57
N GLY A 192 -14.74 9.13 20.06
CA GLY A 192 -14.14 9.27 21.39
C GLY A 192 -12.61 9.28 21.40
N ARG A 193 -11.93 8.81 20.34
CA ARG A 193 -10.45 8.84 20.23
C ARG A 193 -9.98 10.01 19.37
N ARG A 194 -9.95 11.22 19.94
CA ARG A 194 -9.54 12.46 19.21
C ARG A 194 -8.18 12.31 18.51
N SER A 195 -7.18 11.74 19.18
CA SER A 195 -5.84 11.50 18.61
C SER A 195 -5.87 10.54 17.42
N PHE A 196 -6.70 9.50 17.48
CA PHE A 196 -6.87 8.55 16.38
C PHE A 196 -7.59 9.20 15.20
N GLN A 197 -8.63 10.01 15.43
CA GLN A 197 -9.33 10.76 14.39
C GLN A 197 -8.43 11.75 13.66
N ILE A 198 -7.60 12.49 14.41
CA ILE A 198 -6.60 13.40 13.84
C ILE A 198 -5.64 12.62 12.95
N LEU A 199 -5.13 11.49 13.42
CA LEU A 199 -4.23 10.63 12.64
C LEU A 199 -4.90 10.10 11.37
N LEU A 200 -6.15 9.61 11.46
CA LEU A 200 -6.91 9.12 10.30
C LEU A 200 -7.13 10.23 9.28
N LEU A 201 -7.48 11.44 9.73
CA LEU A 201 -7.69 12.57 8.85
C LEU A 201 -6.39 13.00 8.15
N THR A 202 -5.27 13.06 8.88
CA THR A 202 -3.93 13.29 8.29
C THR A 202 -3.60 12.22 7.25
N LEU A 203 -3.86 10.93 7.54
CA LEU A 203 -3.61 9.83 6.61
C LEU A 203 -4.52 9.86 5.38
N PHE A 204 -5.76 10.31 5.53
CA PHE A 204 -6.69 10.53 4.42
C PHE A 204 -6.18 11.61 3.47
N PHE A 205 -5.85 12.80 4.00
CA PHE A 205 -5.36 13.93 3.20
C PHE A 205 -4.02 13.63 2.53
N THR A 206 -3.11 12.96 3.22
CA THR A 206 -1.82 12.56 2.63
C THR A 206 -1.99 11.51 1.54
N ALA A 207 -2.90 10.54 1.70
CA ALA A 207 -3.23 9.58 0.65
C ALA A 207 -3.91 10.25 -0.56
N LEU A 208 -4.82 11.19 -0.31
CA LEU A 208 -5.48 12.00 -1.32
C LEU A 208 -4.45 12.78 -2.14
N ALA A 209 -3.53 13.48 -1.47
CA ALA A 209 -2.46 14.25 -2.10
C ALA A 209 -1.50 13.36 -2.91
N SER A 210 -1.06 12.22 -2.35
CA SER A 210 -0.10 11.31 -3.00
C SER A 210 -0.58 10.65 -4.30
N SER A 211 -1.88 10.81 -4.63
CA SER A 211 -2.45 10.29 -5.87
C SER A 211 -1.92 11.01 -7.11
N ASP A 212 -1.31 12.20 -6.94
CA ASP A 212 -0.62 12.98 -7.97
C ASP A 212 0.54 12.21 -8.62
N THR A 213 1.19 11.32 -7.87
CA THR A 213 2.32 10.51 -8.36
C THR A 213 2.00 9.69 -9.61
N LYS A 214 0.72 9.31 -9.80
CA LYS A 214 0.25 8.60 -11.00
C LYS A 214 0.32 9.46 -12.27
N LEU A 215 0.26 10.77 -12.12
CA LEU A 215 0.34 11.73 -13.22
C LEU A 215 1.78 12.15 -13.53
N LEU A 216 2.75 11.78 -12.71
CA LEU A 216 4.11 12.30 -12.78
C LEU A 216 4.77 12.08 -14.14
N VAL A 217 4.59 10.90 -14.73
CA VAL A 217 5.12 10.60 -16.06
C VAL A 217 4.46 11.47 -17.14
N GLN A 218 3.14 11.65 -17.07
CA GLN A 218 2.39 12.49 -18.02
C GLN A 218 2.79 13.96 -17.88
N TYR A 219 2.97 14.43 -16.65
CA TYR A 219 3.43 15.76 -16.32
C TYR A 219 4.83 16.04 -16.87
N ILE A 220 5.79 15.13 -16.63
CA ILE A 220 7.16 15.26 -17.15
C ILE A 220 7.14 15.32 -18.67
N SER A 221 6.41 14.39 -19.30
CA SER A 221 6.34 14.31 -20.75
C SER A 221 5.75 15.58 -21.36
N LYS A 222 4.64 16.09 -20.81
CA LYS A 222 3.96 17.27 -21.35
C LYS A 222 4.71 18.58 -21.05
N ARG A 223 5.32 18.72 -19.86
CA ARG A 223 5.98 19.95 -19.43
C ARG A 223 7.36 20.14 -20.05
N TYR A 224 8.13 19.06 -20.18
CA TYR A 224 9.51 19.11 -20.69
C TYR A 224 9.65 18.61 -22.14
N SER A 225 8.54 18.21 -22.77
CA SER A 225 8.54 17.56 -24.10
C SER A 225 9.39 16.30 -24.14
N TRP A 226 9.45 15.58 -23.01
CA TRP A 226 10.20 14.35 -22.88
C TRP A 226 9.37 13.16 -23.33
N THR A 227 10.03 12.15 -23.88
CA THR A 227 9.37 10.86 -24.13
C THR A 227 8.99 10.18 -22.82
N PHE A 228 7.96 9.33 -22.85
CA PHE A 228 7.58 8.52 -21.68
C PHE A 228 8.73 7.65 -21.15
N ALA A 229 9.61 7.16 -22.05
CA ALA A 229 10.81 6.44 -21.66
C ALA A 229 11.80 7.33 -20.87
N GLN A 230 12.09 8.55 -21.34
CA GLN A 230 12.92 9.51 -20.62
C GLN A 230 12.36 9.88 -19.24
N ALA A 231 11.04 10.10 -19.16
CA ALA A 231 10.36 10.32 -17.89
C ALA A 231 10.46 9.10 -16.94
N GLY A 232 10.40 7.89 -17.50
CA GLY A 232 10.59 6.65 -16.75
C GLY A 232 12.01 6.47 -16.18
N TYR A 233 13.05 6.88 -16.92
CA TYR A 233 14.42 6.92 -16.40
C TYR A 233 14.55 7.89 -15.22
N LEU A 234 13.90 9.06 -15.28
CA LEU A 234 13.87 10.01 -14.17
C LEU A 234 13.17 9.42 -12.92
N LEU A 235 12.05 8.74 -13.11
CA LEU A 235 11.36 8.02 -12.02
C LEU A 235 12.24 6.91 -11.42
N SER A 236 13.07 6.26 -12.23
CA SER A 236 14.03 5.26 -11.78
C SER A 236 15.12 5.86 -10.89
N ALA A 237 15.60 7.06 -11.23
CA ALA A 237 16.55 7.79 -10.37
C ALA A 237 15.90 8.16 -9.02
N LYS A 238 14.64 8.65 -9.04
CA LYS A 238 13.85 8.89 -7.82
C LYS A 238 13.69 7.61 -6.98
N ALA A 239 13.40 6.48 -7.63
CA ALA A 239 13.26 5.18 -6.99
C ALA A 239 14.54 4.75 -6.26
N LEU A 240 15.70 4.95 -6.87
CA LEU A 240 16.99 4.66 -6.24
C LEU A 240 17.21 5.49 -4.98
N VAL A 241 16.85 6.77 -5.00
CA VAL A 241 16.92 7.65 -3.82
C VAL A 241 15.96 7.21 -2.72
N ASN A 242 14.73 6.79 -3.07
CA ASN A 242 13.82 6.19 -2.10
C ASN A 242 14.41 4.91 -1.49
N LEU A 243 15.01 4.04 -2.31
CA LEU A 243 15.63 2.81 -1.84
C LEU A 243 16.76 3.10 -0.86
N THR A 244 17.66 4.03 -1.17
CA THR A 244 18.76 4.41 -0.25
C THR A 244 18.22 5.02 1.04
N LEU A 245 17.18 5.84 0.96
CA LEU A 245 16.50 6.40 2.14
C LEU A 245 15.93 5.30 3.04
N LEU A 246 15.13 4.39 2.48
CA LEU A 246 14.46 3.32 3.22
C LEU A 246 15.42 2.22 3.69
N ALA A 247 16.48 1.91 2.94
CA ALA A 247 17.42 0.84 3.27
C ALA A 247 18.56 1.28 4.20
N VAL A 248 18.96 2.56 4.15
CA VAL A 248 20.13 3.06 4.89
C VAL A 248 19.75 4.12 5.92
N VAL A 249 19.03 5.16 5.51
CA VAL A 249 18.76 6.32 6.36
C VAL A 249 17.77 5.96 7.47
N VAL A 250 16.61 5.39 7.11
CA VAL A 250 15.55 5.02 8.06
C VAL A 250 16.06 4.01 9.11
N PRO A 251 16.72 2.88 8.76
CA PRO A 251 17.21 1.94 9.75
C PRO A 251 18.29 2.52 10.66
N ARG A 252 19.13 3.44 10.16
CA ARG A 252 20.13 4.12 11.00
C ARG A 252 19.50 5.10 11.99
N ILE A 253 18.49 5.84 11.58
CA ILE A 253 17.71 6.71 12.49
C ILE A 253 17.04 5.85 13.56
N ILE A 254 16.39 4.75 13.17
CA ILE A 254 15.74 3.82 14.12
C ILE A 254 16.76 3.19 15.07
N ARG A 255 17.90 2.70 14.57
CA ARG A 255 18.94 2.07 15.42
C ARG A 255 19.56 3.07 16.39
N LYS A 256 19.82 4.31 15.94
CA LYS A 256 20.32 5.39 16.81
C LYS A 256 19.31 5.77 17.89
N SER A 257 18.01 5.77 17.54
CA SER A 257 16.91 5.97 18.49
C SER A 257 16.84 4.83 19.52
N MET A 258 16.90 3.57 19.07
CA MET A 258 16.83 2.40 19.96
C MET A 258 18.05 2.21 20.86
N SER A 259 19.22 2.69 20.45
CA SER A 259 20.44 2.67 21.28
C SER A 259 20.38 3.65 22.46
N SER A 260 19.44 4.60 22.47
CA SER A 260 19.23 5.58 23.54
C SER A 260 18.14 5.15 24.54
N ARG A 261 17.98 3.84 24.76
CA ARG A 261 17.04 3.25 25.74
C ARG A 261 17.33 3.74 27.16
N ALA A 262 16.67 4.83 27.55
CA ALA A 262 16.50 5.19 28.96
C ALA A 262 15.13 5.81 29.28
N VAL A 263 14.28 6.18 28.31
CA VAL A 263 12.99 6.83 28.62
C VAL A 263 11.87 6.35 27.69
N GLN A 264 10.98 5.51 28.23
CA GLN A 264 9.66 5.17 27.68
C GLN A 264 8.86 6.48 27.48
N GLY A 265 8.91 7.05 26.27
CA GLY A 265 8.29 8.35 25.94
C GLY A 265 9.09 9.16 24.91
N SER A 266 10.41 8.95 24.83
CA SER A 266 11.26 9.57 23.80
C SER A 266 10.88 9.08 22.40
N ASP A 267 10.57 7.78 22.25
CA ASP A 267 10.24 7.16 20.96
C ASP A 267 8.97 7.74 20.32
N VAL A 268 7.95 8.07 21.12
CA VAL A 268 6.71 8.66 20.59
C VAL A 268 6.95 10.08 20.08
N ARG A 269 7.70 10.89 20.84
CA ARG A 269 8.07 12.24 20.42
C ARG A 269 8.93 12.25 19.16
N LEU A 270 9.88 11.31 19.05
CA LEU A 270 10.71 11.14 17.86
C LEU A 270 9.89 10.67 16.64
N ASN A 271 8.91 9.78 16.84
CA ASN A 271 8.00 9.37 15.77
C ASN A 271 7.06 10.51 15.33
N ILE A 272 6.54 11.31 16.26
CA ILE A 272 5.76 12.51 15.94
C ILE A 272 6.63 13.52 15.18
N LEU A 273 7.85 13.78 15.65
CA LEU A 273 8.80 14.67 14.97
C LEU A 273 9.15 14.16 13.57
N GLY A 274 9.41 12.87 13.43
CA GLY A 274 9.70 12.23 12.14
C GLY A 274 8.51 12.32 11.17
N ALA A 275 7.28 12.12 11.66
CA ALA A 275 6.07 12.30 10.88
C ALA A 275 5.87 13.77 10.45
N ASP A 276 5.99 14.73 11.37
CA ASP A 276 5.92 16.17 11.06
C ASP A 276 6.93 16.57 9.98
N VAL A 277 8.20 16.21 10.17
CA VAL A 277 9.26 16.52 9.20
C VAL A 277 8.97 15.86 7.86
N SER A 278 8.48 14.61 7.85
CA SER A 278 8.11 13.92 6.60
C SER A 278 6.97 14.62 5.87
N ILE A 279 5.94 15.10 6.59
CA ILE A 279 4.83 15.85 5.97
C ILE A 279 5.35 17.21 5.46
N ALA A 280 6.12 17.95 6.26
CA ALA A 280 6.68 19.25 5.85
C ALA A 280 7.56 19.13 4.61
N VAL A 281 8.44 18.12 4.57
CA VAL A 281 9.27 17.82 3.40
C VAL A 281 8.42 17.42 2.20
N SER A 282 7.31 16.71 2.40
CA SER A 282 6.36 16.40 1.33
C SER A 282 5.70 17.65 0.76
N VAL A 283 5.26 18.59 1.61
CA VAL A 283 4.70 19.90 1.19
C VAL A 283 5.71 20.62 0.29
N VAL A 284 6.95 20.81 0.78
CA VAL A 284 8.00 21.50 0.04
C VAL A 284 8.33 20.78 -1.25
N GLY A 285 8.47 19.46 -1.22
CA GLY A 285 8.80 18.64 -2.38
C GLY A 285 7.77 18.78 -3.51
N VAL A 286 6.48 18.63 -3.19
CA VAL A 286 5.41 18.76 -4.19
C VAL A 286 5.27 20.19 -4.69
N LEU A 287 5.41 21.20 -3.82
CA LEU A 287 5.40 22.60 -4.22
C LEU A 287 6.53 22.92 -5.20
N CYS A 288 7.74 22.40 -4.93
CA CYS A 288 8.86 22.52 -5.85
C CYS A 288 8.61 21.79 -7.17
N ILE A 289 7.96 20.61 -7.17
CA ILE A 289 7.55 19.92 -8.41
C ILE A 289 6.62 20.79 -9.24
N ALA A 290 5.64 21.44 -8.60
CA ALA A 290 4.67 22.30 -9.26
C ALA A 290 5.31 23.51 -9.95
N LEU A 291 6.30 24.12 -9.29
CA LEU A 291 6.99 25.32 -9.75
C LEU A 291 8.20 25.02 -10.65
N ALA A 292 8.63 23.77 -10.76
CA ALA A 292 9.82 23.39 -11.52
C ALA A 292 9.70 23.76 -13.01
N GLY A 293 10.35 24.85 -13.44
CA GLY A 293 10.39 25.25 -14.85
C GLY A 293 11.52 24.58 -15.66
N ARG A 294 12.51 24.01 -14.98
CA ARG A 294 13.69 23.36 -15.57
C ARG A 294 13.86 21.96 -15.00
N PHE A 295 14.46 21.08 -15.79
CA PHE A 295 14.71 19.69 -15.41
C PHE A 295 15.47 19.55 -14.07
N TRP A 296 16.54 20.31 -13.87
CA TRP A 296 17.34 20.24 -12.63
C TRP A 296 16.52 20.56 -11.39
N MET A 297 15.60 21.54 -11.49
CA MET A 297 14.67 21.87 -10.40
C MET A 297 13.73 20.69 -10.10
N LEU A 298 13.21 20.04 -11.15
CA LEU A 298 12.35 18.87 -10.99
C LEU A 298 13.11 17.71 -10.35
N PHE A 299 14.34 17.43 -10.78
CA PHE A 299 15.16 16.36 -10.23
C PHE A 299 15.38 16.55 -8.72
N THR A 300 15.79 17.75 -8.31
CA THR A 300 15.97 18.08 -6.88
C THR A 300 14.65 18.02 -6.12
N ALA A 301 13.55 18.51 -6.71
CA ALA A 301 12.22 18.45 -6.11
C ALA A 301 11.74 17.00 -5.90
N LEU A 302 12.03 16.10 -6.84
CA LEU A 302 11.72 14.67 -6.73
C LEU A 302 12.51 13.99 -5.61
N ILE A 303 13.76 14.39 -5.39
CA ILE A 303 14.59 13.93 -4.26
C ILE A 303 13.98 14.40 -2.94
N ILE A 304 13.64 15.69 -2.83
CA ILE A 304 12.99 16.24 -1.63
C ILE A 304 11.66 15.53 -1.38
N TYR A 305 10.83 15.35 -2.40
CA TYR A 305 9.56 14.64 -2.27
C TYR A 305 9.75 13.16 -1.88
N ALA A 306 10.80 12.51 -2.38
CA ALA A 306 11.18 11.16 -2.01
C ALA A 306 11.49 11.02 -0.51
N LEU A 307 12.16 12.00 0.12
CA LEU A 307 12.41 12.00 1.57
C LEU A 307 11.10 11.96 2.39
N GLY A 308 10.05 12.61 1.90
CA GLY A 308 8.73 12.62 2.54
C GLY A 308 8.00 11.27 2.52
N SER A 309 8.44 10.33 1.67
CA SER A 309 7.82 9.01 1.53
C SER A 309 7.96 8.09 2.76
N ALA A 310 8.80 8.47 3.74
CA ALA A 310 8.97 7.76 5.01
C ALA A 310 7.79 7.95 5.98
N LEU A 311 6.84 8.85 5.70
CA LEU A 311 5.69 9.13 6.56
C LEU A 311 4.89 7.89 7.01
N PRO A 312 4.60 6.89 6.16
CA PRO A 312 3.88 5.68 6.57
C PRO A 312 4.61 4.90 7.67
N VAL A 313 5.94 4.94 7.71
CA VAL A 313 6.73 4.21 8.73
C VAL A 313 6.49 4.82 10.10
N PHE A 314 6.59 6.14 10.21
CA PHE A 314 6.38 6.86 11.46
C PHE A 314 4.92 6.77 11.94
N THR A 315 3.97 6.97 11.03
CA THR A 315 2.54 6.88 11.36
C THR A 315 2.10 5.48 11.78
N MET A 316 2.65 4.42 11.16
CA MET A 316 2.43 3.04 11.60
C MET A 316 3.02 2.75 12.99
N SER A 317 4.15 3.37 13.33
CA SER A 317 4.70 3.27 14.69
C SER A 317 3.84 4.02 15.72
N LEU A 318 3.19 5.13 15.33
CA LEU A 318 2.30 5.89 16.20
C LEU A 318 1.00 5.14 16.51
N ILE A 319 0.46 4.39 15.55
CA ILE A 319 -0.74 3.55 15.74
C ILE A 319 -0.52 2.51 16.83
N LYS A 320 0.69 1.95 16.92
CA LYS A 320 1.09 0.97 17.95
C LYS A 320 1.48 1.60 19.28
N SER A 321 1.59 2.93 19.36
CA SER A 321 1.99 3.60 20.59
C SER A 321 0.83 3.68 21.59
N SER A 322 1.15 3.64 22.88
CA SER A 322 0.18 3.75 23.99
C SER A 322 -0.63 5.06 23.99
N LEU A 323 -0.23 6.05 23.20
CA LEU A 323 -0.95 7.32 23.02
C LEU A 323 -2.24 7.15 22.19
N ILE A 324 -2.30 6.09 21.39
CA ILE A 324 -3.39 5.83 20.46
C ILE A 324 -3.98 4.46 20.75
N ALA A 325 -3.16 3.41 20.90
CA ALA A 325 -3.60 2.02 20.99
C ALA A 325 -4.49 1.74 22.22
N ILE A 326 -5.63 1.08 21.99
CA ILE A 326 -6.41 0.40 23.03
C ILE A 326 -5.89 -1.03 23.09
N GLU A 327 -5.56 -1.55 24.29
CA GLU A 327 -5.04 -2.90 24.45
C GLU A 327 -5.95 -3.94 23.76
N GLY A 328 -5.42 -4.60 22.72
CA GLY A 328 -6.11 -5.66 21.98
C GLY A 328 -6.89 -5.23 20.73
N SER A 329 -6.78 -3.96 20.29
CA SER A 329 -7.41 -3.44 19.06
C SER A 329 -6.45 -3.30 17.86
N ASP A 330 -5.17 -3.66 18.01
CA ASP A 330 -4.11 -3.36 17.04
C ASP A 330 -4.43 -3.75 15.58
N ALA A 331 -5.03 -4.92 15.38
CA ALA A 331 -5.41 -5.40 14.05
C ALA A 331 -6.58 -4.59 13.44
N GLN A 332 -7.52 -4.14 14.27
CA GLN A 332 -8.66 -3.32 13.84
C GLN A 332 -8.21 -1.90 13.50
N ASP A 333 -7.37 -1.29 14.34
CA ASP A 333 -6.80 0.04 14.11
C ASP A 333 -5.99 0.11 12.82
N PHE A 334 -5.16 -0.91 12.57
CA PHE A 334 -4.40 -1.04 11.32
C PHE A 334 -5.31 -1.17 10.10
N SER A 335 -6.38 -1.96 10.22
CA SER A 335 -7.36 -2.15 9.14
C SER A 335 -8.10 -0.85 8.81
N ILE A 336 -8.52 -0.09 9.83
CA ILE A 336 -9.16 1.23 9.68
C ILE A 336 -8.20 2.19 8.96
N VAL A 337 -6.94 2.25 9.39
CA VAL A 337 -5.91 3.09 8.76
C VAL A 337 -5.72 2.74 7.29
N MET A 338 -5.62 1.46 6.96
CA MET A 338 -5.45 1.03 5.57
C MET A 338 -6.69 1.36 4.72
N LEU A 339 -7.89 1.20 5.29
CA LEU A 339 -9.15 1.57 4.65
C LEU A 339 -9.22 3.08 4.39
N THR A 340 -8.86 3.92 5.37
CA THR A 340 -8.80 5.37 5.21
C THR A 340 -7.82 5.81 4.13
N LYS A 341 -6.62 5.21 4.07
CA LYS A 341 -5.66 5.49 2.98
C LYS A 341 -6.21 5.07 1.62
N THR A 342 -6.88 3.91 1.56
CA THR A 342 -7.50 3.42 0.32
C THR A 342 -8.58 4.38 -0.17
N LEU A 343 -9.47 4.83 0.73
CA LEU A 343 -10.48 5.84 0.43
C LEU A 343 -9.86 7.16 -0.05
N GLY A 344 -8.81 7.63 0.62
CA GLY A 344 -8.07 8.83 0.19
C GLY A 344 -7.53 8.67 -1.23
N SER A 345 -6.92 7.53 -1.56
CA SER A 345 -6.42 7.28 -2.92
C SER A 345 -7.53 7.10 -3.97
N LEU A 346 -8.68 6.58 -3.56
CA LEU A 346 -9.85 6.35 -4.40
C LEU A 346 -10.51 7.67 -4.80
N VAL A 347 -10.60 8.62 -3.86
CA VAL A 347 -11.07 9.99 -4.14
C VAL A 347 -9.98 10.82 -4.84
N GLY A 348 -8.72 10.58 -4.51
CA GLY A 348 -7.58 11.33 -5.02
C GLY A 348 -7.32 11.08 -6.50
N ALA A 349 -7.44 9.83 -6.96
CA ALA A 349 -7.24 9.50 -8.37
C ALA A 349 -8.15 10.29 -9.34
N PRO A 350 -9.49 10.32 -9.18
CA PRO A 350 -10.36 11.11 -10.05
C PRO A 350 -10.15 12.62 -9.85
N LEU A 351 -9.96 13.09 -8.61
CA LEU A 351 -9.66 14.50 -8.34
C LEU A 351 -8.43 14.96 -9.13
N MET A 352 -7.32 14.24 -9.01
CA MET A 352 -6.07 14.56 -9.72
C MET A 352 -6.25 14.47 -11.24
N THR A 353 -7.06 13.52 -11.72
CA THR A 353 -7.36 13.39 -13.16
C THR A 353 -8.12 14.62 -13.69
N VAL A 354 -9.14 15.09 -12.98
CA VAL A 354 -9.90 16.30 -13.36
C VAL A 354 -8.98 17.53 -13.34
N LEU A 355 -8.15 17.65 -12.29
CA LEU A 355 -7.17 18.73 -12.20
C LEU A 355 -6.15 18.67 -13.34
N TRP A 356 -5.75 17.48 -13.76
CA TRP A 356 -4.81 17.28 -14.87
C TRP A 356 -5.41 17.70 -16.22
N VAL A 357 -6.67 17.34 -16.49
CA VAL A 357 -7.37 17.78 -17.71
C VAL A 357 -7.39 19.31 -17.78
N LYS A 358 -7.78 19.98 -16.68
CA LYS A 358 -7.78 21.43 -16.59
C LYS A 358 -6.38 22.05 -16.71
N ALA A 359 -5.37 21.38 -16.15
CA ALA A 359 -3.98 21.81 -16.25
C ALA A 359 -3.45 21.76 -17.70
N ILE A 360 -3.84 20.74 -18.47
CA ILE A 360 -3.50 20.62 -19.89
C ILE A 360 -4.16 21.75 -20.70
N GLU A 361 -5.42 22.09 -20.41
CA GLU A 361 -6.12 23.20 -21.08
C GLU A 361 -5.42 24.54 -20.86
N TRP A 362 -4.95 24.80 -19.63
CA TRP A 362 -4.25 26.04 -19.30
C TRP A 362 -2.83 26.10 -19.89
N GLY A 363 -2.16 24.95 -20.00
CA GLY A 363 -0.80 24.87 -20.54
C GLY A 363 0.24 25.66 -19.72
N GLY A 364 1.49 25.68 -20.21
CA GLY A 364 2.59 26.45 -19.60
C GLY A 364 2.76 26.20 -18.10
N ILE A 365 2.70 27.27 -17.31
CA ILE A 365 2.82 27.23 -15.83
C ILE A 365 1.64 26.47 -15.19
N GLY A 366 0.46 26.50 -15.83
CA GLY A 366 -0.76 25.83 -15.37
C GLY A 366 -0.63 24.31 -15.27
N LEU A 367 0.36 23.70 -15.95
CA LEU A 367 0.66 22.27 -15.85
C LEU A 367 1.00 21.82 -14.42
N GLY A 368 1.48 22.74 -13.57
CA GLY A 368 1.79 22.47 -12.15
C GLY A 368 0.56 22.36 -11.24
N LEU A 369 -0.65 22.64 -11.73
CA LEU A 369 -1.85 22.78 -10.90
C LEU A 369 -2.20 21.56 -10.02
N PRO A 370 -2.15 20.30 -10.51
CA PRO A 370 -2.43 19.14 -9.66
C PRO A 370 -1.46 19.04 -8.49
N TYR A 371 -0.20 19.42 -8.70
CA TYR A 371 0.83 19.45 -7.66
C TYR A 371 0.63 20.63 -6.70
N LEU A 372 0.20 21.80 -7.17
CA LEU A 372 -0.16 22.91 -6.27
C LEU A 372 -1.30 22.50 -5.32
N ILE A 373 -2.36 21.90 -5.84
CA ILE A 373 -3.47 21.40 -5.01
C ILE A 373 -2.99 20.30 -4.06
N SER A 374 -2.14 19.38 -4.52
CA SER A 374 -1.53 18.36 -3.68
C SER A 374 -0.71 18.97 -2.54
N SER A 375 0.04 20.04 -2.80
CA SER A 375 0.77 20.79 -1.78
C SER A 375 -0.19 21.40 -0.74
N CYS A 376 -1.31 21.97 -1.17
CA CYS A 376 -2.34 22.47 -0.26
C CYS A 376 -2.93 21.35 0.61
N LEU A 377 -3.20 20.18 0.04
CA LEU A 377 -3.71 19.01 0.77
C LEU A 377 -2.69 18.48 1.79
N TYR A 378 -1.41 18.40 1.42
CA TYR A 378 -0.33 18.07 2.35
C TYR A 378 -0.20 19.13 3.46
N MET A 379 -0.40 20.40 3.14
CA MET A 379 -0.39 21.49 4.11
C MET A 379 -1.57 21.37 5.09
N SER A 380 -2.77 21.04 4.61
CA SER A 380 -3.91 20.73 5.48
C SER A 380 -3.61 19.54 6.39
N ALA A 381 -3.02 18.47 5.86
CA ALA A 381 -2.58 17.33 6.65
C ALA A 381 -1.57 17.71 7.74
N PHE A 382 -0.62 18.60 7.44
CA PHE A 382 0.36 19.11 8.41
C PHE A 382 -0.31 19.91 9.53
N ILE A 383 -1.23 20.82 9.19
CA ILE A 383 -1.97 21.62 10.17
C ILE A 383 -2.85 20.73 11.06
N ILE A 384 -3.47 19.70 10.50
CA ILE A 384 -4.26 18.73 11.25
C ILE A 384 -3.33 17.92 12.17
N PHE A 385 -2.21 17.43 11.65
CA PHE A 385 -1.28 16.60 12.41
C PHE A 385 -0.63 17.36 13.58
N SER A 386 -0.35 18.66 13.42
CA SER A 386 0.21 19.47 14.49
C SER A 386 -0.73 19.60 15.70
N ARG A 387 -2.05 19.41 15.53
CA ARG A 387 -3.03 19.32 16.61
C ARG A 387 -2.89 18.05 17.46
N LEU A 388 -2.13 17.05 17.01
CA LEU A 388 -1.81 15.86 17.82
C LEU A 388 -0.80 16.19 18.94
N ARG A 389 -0.08 17.31 18.82
CA ARG A 389 0.92 17.78 19.80
C ARG A 389 0.33 18.63 20.92
N THR A 390 -0.86 19.20 20.70
CA THR A 390 -1.61 20.03 21.65
C THR A 390 -2.67 19.21 22.34
#